data_AF-A0A2W4S8B6-F1
#
_entry.id   AF-A0A2W4S8B6-F1
#
_cell.length_a   1.000
_cell.length_b   1.000
_cell.length_c   1.000
_cell.angle_alpha   90.00
_cell.angle_beta   90.00
_cell.angle_gamma   90.00
#
_symmetry.space_group_name_H-M   'P 1'
#
loop_
_entity.id
_entity.type
_entity.pdbx_description
1 polymer ?
#
loop_
_entity_poly.entity_id
_entity_poly.type
_entity_poly.pdbx_seq_one_letter_code
_entity_poly.pdbx_strand_id
1 'polypeptide(L)'
;MGGRPRQPGTERALRSLDLKEFLALVEADIRELDQRQADRLRRASLPLYPVWCCGRRLGAFPRAARVRCPFCGAWIAPGEQPPPAPSSGGGSSTR
;
A
#
# COMPACT_ATOMS: atom_id res chain seq x y z
N MET A 1 -7.25 29.74 -10.08
CA MET A 1 -6.81 30.72 -9.07
C MET A 1 -6.50 29.96 -7.77
N GLY A 2 -5.28 29.43 -7.63
CA GLY A 2 -4.85 28.71 -6.43
C GLY A 2 -3.55 29.34 -5.93
N GLY A 3 -3.67 30.26 -4.96
CA GLY A 3 -2.52 30.93 -4.39
C GLY A 3 -1.71 29.97 -3.53
N ARG A 4 -0.45 29.73 -3.90
CA ARG A 4 0.55 29.21 -2.97
C ARG A 4 0.84 30.30 -1.93
N PRO A 5 0.90 30.00 -0.62
CA PRO A 5 1.42 30.94 0.33
C PRO A 5 2.91 31.13 0.01
N ARG A 6 3.27 32.30 -0.50
CA ARG A 6 4.66 32.78 -0.45
C ARG A 6 5.06 32.73 1.02
N GLN A 7 6.06 31.92 1.37
CA GLN A 7 6.73 32.00 2.67
C GLN A 7 7.89 32.99 2.54
N PRO A 8 7.72 34.29 2.88
CA PRO A 8 8.83 35.24 2.87
C PRO A 8 9.81 35.06 4.06
N GLY A 9 9.54 34.11 4.97
CA GLY A 9 10.34 33.90 6.19
C GLY A 9 11.48 32.88 6.07
N THR A 10 11.44 31.96 5.11
CA THR A 10 12.40 30.84 5.00
C THR A 10 13.67 31.21 4.23
N GLU A 11 13.57 32.03 3.18
CA GLU A 11 14.73 32.40 2.36
C GLU A 11 15.75 33.29 3.11
N ARG A 12 15.30 34.13 4.05
CA ARG A 12 16.19 34.97 4.86
C ARG A 12 16.87 34.18 5.98
N ALA A 13 16.18 33.21 6.58
CA ALA A 13 16.74 32.36 7.63
C ALA A 13 17.89 31.48 7.10
N LEU A 14 17.82 31.06 5.83
CA LEU A 14 18.86 30.28 5.14
C LEU A 14 20.14 31.07 4.84
N ARG A 15 20.09 32.41 4.83
CA ARG A 15 21.26 33.26 4.53
C ARG A 15 22.15 33.55 5.73
N SER A 16 21.68 33.25 6.94
CA SER A 16 22.39 33.45 8.20
C SER A 16 22.87 32.14 8.85
N LEU A 17 22.56 31.00 8.22
CA LEU A 17 22.97 29.68 8.71
C LEU A 17 24.44 29.43 8.34
N ASP A 18 25.20 28.87 9.28
CA ASP A 18 26.54 28.39 8.98
C ASP A 18 26.46 27.25 7.94
N LEU A 19 27.49 27.10 7.10
CA LEU A 19 27.51 26.10 6.03
C LEU A 19 27.23 24.69 6.59
N LYS A 20 27.72 24.41 7.80
CA LYS A 20 27.49 23.15 8.51
C LYS A 20 26.01 22.94 8.85
N GLU A 21 25.32 23.98 9.30
CA GLU A 21 23.90 23.90 9.66
C GLU A 21 23.02 23.75 8.41
N PHE A 22 23.39 24.45 7.32
CA PHE A 22 22.72 24.28 6.03
C PHE A 22 22.88 22.85 5.49
N LEU A 23 24.09 22.29 5.52
CA LEU A 23 24.33 20.91 5.08
C LEU A 23 23.55 19.90 5.93
N ALA A 24 23.47 20.10 7.25
CA ALA A 24 22.69 19.22 8.14
C ALA A 24 21.19 19.22 7.80
N LEU A 25 20.62 20.37 7.42
CA LEU A 25 19.23 20.45 6.97
C LEU A 25 19.02 19.71 5.64
N VAL A 26 19.92 19.90 4.68
CA VAL A 26 19.84 19.20 3.38
C VAL A 26 19.98 17.68 3.56
N GLU A 27 20.87 17.22 4.42
CA GLU A 27 21.01 15.79 4.74
C GLU A 27 19.74 15.22 5.38
N ALA A 28 19.10 15.98 6.28
CA ALA A 28 17.84 15.56 6.89
C ALA A 28 16.72 15.44 5.83
N ASP A 29 16.62 16.39 4.90
CA ASP A 29 15.64 16.37 3.81
C ASP A 29 15.86 15.17 2.88
N ILE A 30 17.13 14.86 2.53
CA ILE A 30 17.48 13.69 1.71
C ILE A 30 17.03 12.39 2.41
N ARG A 31 17.34 12.25 3.71
CA ARG A 31 16.92 11.07 4.49
C ARG A 31 15.41 10.95 4.56
N GLU A 32 14.69 12.05 4.70
CA GLU A 32 13.22 12.03 4.69
C GLU A 32 12.67 11.58 3.34
N LEU A 33 13.25 12.05 2.23
CA LEU A 33 12.86 11.63 0.89
C LEU A 33 13.12 10.14 0.66
N ASP A 34 14.29 9.64 1.07
CA ASP A 34 14.63 8.22 0.99
C ASP A 34 13.66 7.37 1.82
N GLN A 35 13.32 7.80 3.04
CA GLN A 35 12.34 7.13 3.90
C GLN A 35 10.96 7.06 3.21
N ARG A 36 10.49 8.17 2.64
CA ARG A 36 9.21 8.23 1.91
C ARG A 36 9.22 7.36 0.66
N GLN A 37 10.35 7.22 -0.02
CA GLN A 37 10.49 6.34 -1.18
C GLN A 37 10.50 4.87 -0.76
N ALA A 38 11.23 4.52 0.30
CA ALA A 38 11.23 3.18 0.89
C ALA A 38 9.83 2.76 1.34
N ASP A 39 9.07 3.67 1.97
CA ASP A 39 7.69 3.40 2.38
C ASP A 39 6.75 3.23 1.18
N ARG A 40 6.91 4.01 0.11
CA ARG A 40 6.16 3.82 -1.13
C ARG A 40 6.44 2.45 -1.76
N LEU A 41 7.70 2.04 -1.80
CA LEU A 41 8.09 0.72 -2.30
C LEU A 41 7.54 -0.41 -1.42
N ARG A 42 7.61 -0.27 -0.09
CA ARG A 42 7.01 -1.23 0.86
C ARG A 42 5.50 -1.37 0.69
N ARG A 43 4.80 -0.26 0.44
CA ARG A 43 3.35 -0.27 0.16
C ARG A 43 3.04 -0.91 -1.20
N ALA A 44 3.87 -0.63 -2.21
CA ALA A 44 3.74 -1.27 -3.52
C ALA A 44 4.02 -2.78 -3.46
N SER A 45 4.86 -3.23 -2.52
CA SER A 45 5.17 -4.65 -2.29
C SER A 45 4.20 -5.37 -1.34
N LEU A 46 3.12 -4.73 -0.88
CA LEU A 46 2.15 -5.42 -0.03
C LEU A 46 1.49 -6.54 -0.84
N PRO A 47 1.46 -7.79 -0.33
CA PRO A 47 0.84 -8.90 -1.05
C PRO A 47 -0.65 -8.60 -1.25
N LEU A 48 -1.08 -8.67 -2.51
CA LEU A 48 -2.48 -8.55 -2.89
C LEU A 48 -3.11 -9.93 -2.91
N TYR A 49 -4.25 -10.08 -2.23
CA TYR A 49 -4.97 -11.33 -2.11
C TYR A 49 -6.15 -11.35 -3.08
N PRO A 50 -6.35 -12.42 -3.86
CA PRO A 50 -7.47 -12.52 -4.77
C PRO A 50 -8.78 -12.61 -3.99
N VAL A 51 -9.78 -11.83 -4.41
CA VAL A 51 -11.13 -11.85 -3.83
C VAL A 51 -12.11 -12.46 -4.82
N TRP A 52 -12.90 -13.41 -4.34
CA TRP A 52 -13.91 -14.12 -5.11
C TRP A 52 -15.26 -14.02 -4.40
N CYS A 53 -16.32 -13.80 -5.17
CA CYS A 53 -17.69 -13.79 -4.68
C CYS A 53 -18.66 -14.14 -5.80
N CYS A 54 -19.76 -14.83 -5.49
CA CYS A 54 -20.78 -15.21 -6.48
C CYS A 54 -20.20 -15.95 -7.70
N GLY A 55 -19.14 -16.75 -7.51
CA GLY A 55 -18.46 -17.45 -8.60
C GLY A 55 -17.61 -16.56 -9.53
N ARG A 56 -17.41 -15.27 -9.19
CA ARG A 56 -16.63 -14.31 -9.99
C ARG A 56 -15.43 -13.77 -9.21
N ARG A 57 -14.36 -13.45 -9.93
CA ARG A 57 -13.19 -12.75 -9.38
C ARG A 57 -13.44 -11.25 -9.37
N LEU A 58 -13.37 -10.63 -8.19
CA LEU A 58 -13.58 -9.18 -8.03
C LEU A 58 -12.29 -8.37 -8.20
N GLY A 59 -11.12 -9.00 -8.01
CA GLY A 59 -9.82 -8.35 -8.11
C GLY A 59 -8.81 -8.93 -7.12
N ALA A 60 -7.73 -8.19 -6.88
CA ALA A 60 -6.76 -8.49 -5.83
C ALA A 60 -6.59 -7.27 -4.93
N PHE A 61 -6.71 -7.46 -3.63
CA PHE A 61 -6.79 -6.38 -2.65
C PHE A 61 -5.85 -6.67 -1.47
N PRO A 62 -5.30 -5.64 -0.80
CA PRO A 62 -4.52 -5.84 0.40
C PRO A 62 -5.39 -6.43 1.52
N ARG A 63 -4.80 -7.24 2.40
CA ARG A 63 -5.51 -7.94 3.50
C ARG A 63 -6.35 -7.02 4.39
N ALA A 64 -5.92 -5.78 4.57
CA ALA A 64 -6.62 -4.79 5.40
C ALA A 64 -7.85 -4.16 4.72
N ALA A 65 -8.07 -4.39 3.42
CA ALA A 65 -9.22 -3.83 2.73
C ALA A 65 -10.52 -4.53 3.13
N ARG A 66 -11.63 -3.79 3.14
CA ARG A 66 -12.98 -4.37 3.19
C ARG A 66 -13.62 -4.22 1.82
N VAL A 67 -13.90 -5.33 1.15
CA VAL A 67 -14.44 -5.34 -0.22
C VAL A 67 -15.92 -5.67 -0.16
N ARG A 68 -16.78 -4.85 -0.76
CA ARG A 68 -18.20 -5.16 -0.90
C ARG A 68 -18.48 -5.76 -2.27
N CYS A 69 -19.11 -6.93 -2.32
CA CYS A 69 -19.50 -7.56 -3.58
C CYS A 69 -20.59 -6.72 -4.26
N PRO A 70 -20.42 -6.29 -5.53
CA PRO A 70 -21.42 -5.50 -6.23
C PRO A 70 -22.68 -6.32 -6.62
N PHE A 71 -22.61 -7.65 -6.56
CA PHE A 71 -23.70 -8.53 -6.96
C PHE A 71 -24.60 -8.92 -5.79
N CYS A 72 -24.03 -9.45 -4.70
CA CYS A 72 -24.78 -9.88 -3.52
C CYS A 72 -24.70 -8.92 -2.33
N GLY A 73 -23.90 -7.85 -2.43
CA GLY A 73 -23.75 -6.86 -1.36
C GLY A 73 -22.93 -7.30 -0.14
N ALA A 74 -22.43 -8.55 -0.11
CA ALA A 74 -21.66 -9.10 1.00
C ALA A 74 -20.30 -8.39 1.20
N TRP A 75 -19.89 -8.22 2.45
CA TRP A 75 -18.55 -7.75 2.81
C TRP A 75 -17.58 -8.92 2.88
N ILE A 76 -16.39 -8.74 2.29
CA ILE A 76 -15.36 -9.77 2.15
C ILE A 76 -14.04 -9.21 2.65
N ALA A 77 -13.35 -9.98 3.48
CA ALA A 77 -11.99 -9.73 3.91
C ALA A 77 -11.01 -10.48 2.96
N PRO A 78 -10.16 -9.79 2.20
CA PRO A 78 -9.14 -10.41 1.36
C PRO A 78 -8.15 -11.22 2.18
N GLY A 79 -7.78 -12.41 1.72
CA GLY A 79 -6.82 -13.28 2.41
C GLY A 79 -7.42 -14.18 3.49
N GLU A 80 -8.71 -14.04 3.79
CA GLU A 80 -9.50 -15.03 4.52
C GLU A 80 -10.20 -15.98 3.53
N GLN A 81 -9.41 -16.74 2.76
CA GLN A 81 -9.96 -17.94 2.10
C GLN A 81 -9.61 -19.14 2.97
N PRO A 82 -10.59 -19.97 3.38
CA PRO A 82 -10.27 -21.28 3.95
C PRO A 82 -9.51 -22.09 2.89
N PRO A 83 -8.59 -22.98 3.30
CA PRO A 83 -7.87 -23.84 2.35
C PRO A 83 -8.88 -24.59 1.46
N PRO A 84 -8.53 -24.89 0.19
CA PRO A 84 -9.38 -25.74 -0.64
C PRO A 84 -9.63 -27.05 0.12
N ALA A 85 -10.90 -27.46 0.19
CA ALA A 85 -11.25 -28.74 0.78
C ALA A 85 -10.39 -29.83 0.13
N PRO A 86 -9.81 -30.78 0.91
CA PRO A 86 -9.05 -31.88 0.33
C PRO A 86 -9.98 -32.61 -0.64
N SER A 87 -9.56 -32.69 -1.91
CA SER A 87 -10.23 -33.48 -2.93
C SER A 87 -10.41 -34.89 -2.40
N SER A 88 -11.66 -35.26 -2.14
CA SER A 88 -12.03 -36.62 -1.75
C SER A 88 -11.56 -37.58 -2.83
N GLY A 89 -10.84 -38.62 -2.41
CA GLY A 89 -10.15 -39.57 -3.27
C GLY A 89 -11.08 -40.25 -4.27
N GLY A 90 -10.69 -40.22 -5.54
CA GLY A 90 -11.20 -41.09 -6.59
C GLY A 90 -10.28 -42.29 -6.75
N GLY A 91 -10.36 -43.25 -5.84
CA GLY A 91 -9.75 -44.57 -6.03
C GLY A 91 -10.62 -45.40 -6.98
N SER A 92 -10.36 -45.32 -8.28
CA SER A 92 -10.94 -46.24 -9.26
C SER A 92 -10.06 -47.47 -9.35
N SER A 93 -10.35 -48.48 -8.52
CA SER A 93 -9.75 -49.81 -8.62
C SER A 93 -10.53 -50.61 -9.67
N THR A 94 -9.91 -50.79 -10.83
CA THR A 94 -10.31 -51.73 -11.88
C THR A 94 -10.46 -53.14 -11.29
N ARG A 95 -11.55 -53.82 -11.67
CA ARG A 95 -11.76 -55.25 -11.45
C ARG A 95 -11.95 -55.93 -12.80
#